data_AF-A0A1V4AUP5-F1
#
_entry.id   AF-A0A1V4AUP5-F1
#
_cell.length_a   1.000
_cell.length_b   1.000
_cell.length_c   1.000
_cell.angle_alpha   90.00
_cell.angle_beta   90.00
_cell.angle_gamma   90.00
#
_symmetry.space_group_name_H-M   'P 1'
#
loop_
_entity.id
_entity.type
_entity.pdbx_description
1 polymer ?
#
loop_
_entity_poly.entity_id
_entity_poly.type
_entity_poly.pdbx_seq_one_letter_code
_entity_poly.pdbx_strand_id
1 'polypeptide(L)'
;MDENLITQYRYFLKDSIRKKIDFSQTDQNRDIDIPPVEKPYRADALRIDLVKPGAWKNFAGADIITAIGNRESRRAYTQEPLTLEEISFLLWATQGVRGEVVSGHAYRTVPSAGCRHAFETYLVVLNGKGLDPGVYRYLPLTHQLLFEFSEERLAGKLVDAVFRQPYPGNAAATFIWTAIPYRMEWRYHLAAHKVIAIDAGHICQNLYLACEAIGAGTCAIAAYDQEALDRLLRIDGKDEFAVYLSPVGKVRG
;
A
#
# COMPACT_ATOMS: atom_id res chain seq x y z
N MET A 1 30.53 -11.16 10.06
CA MET A 1 29.48 -10.66 9.16
C MET A 1 29.82 -11.19 7.77
N ASP A 2 28.90 -11.83 7.07
CA ASP A 2 29.18 -12.46 5.77
C ASP A 2 29.33 -11.39 4.68
N GLU A 3 30.55 -11.16 4.20
CA GLU A 3 30.88 -10.12 3.21
C GLU A 3 30.21 -10.38 1.84
N ASN A 4 29.99 -11.65 1.48
CA ASN A 4 29.31 -12.01 0.24
C ASN A 4 27.84 -11.62 0.31
N LEU A 5 27.17 -11.94 1.43
CA LEU A 5 25.78 -11.54 1.65
C LEU A 5 25.62 -10.02 1.67
N ILE A 6 26.49 -9.28 2.36
CA ILE A 6 26.45 -7.80 2.33
C ILE A 6 26.57 -7.28 0.89
N THR A 7 27.49 -7.85 0.11
CA THR A 7 27.70 -7.45 -1.28
C THR A 7 26.46 -7.71 -2.13
N GLN A 8 25.82 -8.87 -1.96
CA GLN A 8 24.57 -9.24 -2.63
C GLN A 8 23.42 -8.28 -2.26
N TYR A 9 23.19 -8.00 -0.98
CA TYR A 9 22.12 -7.08 -0.55
C TYR A 9 22.39 -5.64 -0.97
N ARG A 10 23.65 -5.20 -1.02
CA ARG A 10 24.00 -3.89 -1.61
C ARG A 10 23.74 -3.87 -3.11
N TYR A 11 23.97 -4.99 -3.80
CA TYR A 11 23.74 -5.08 -5.25
C TYR A 11 22.27 -4.90 -5.62
N PHE A 12 21.34 -5.40 -4.79
CA PHE A 12 19.90 -5.15 -4.93
C PHE A 12 19.55 -3.65 -5.07
N LEU A 13 20.24 -2.77 -4.35
CA LEU A 13 20.01 -1.32 -4.42
C LEU A 13 20.67 -0.63 -5.63
N LYS A 14 21.57 -1.31 -6.35
CA LYS A 14 22.31 -0.74 -7.48
C LYS A 14 21.55 -0.93 -8.78
N ASP A 15 21.61 0.09 -9.65
CA ASP A 15 21.02 -0.01 -11.00
C ASP A 15 22.00 -0.63 -12.02
N SER A 16 23.20 -1.03 -11.59
CA SER A 16 24.19 -1.71 -12.43
C SER A 16 23.66 -3.02 -13.04
N ILE A 17 22.59 -3.59 -12.47
CA ILE A 17 21.88 -4.74 -13.03
C ILE A 17 21.40 -4.49 -14.47
N ARG A 18 21.03 -3.25 -14.83
CA ARG A 18 20.58 -2.91 -16.19
C ARG A 18 21.65 -3.10 -17.27
N LYS A 19 22.94 -3.09 -16.90
CA LYS A 19 24.04 -3.39 -17.82
C LYS A 19 24.18 -4.89 -18.14
N LYS A 20 23.49 -5.75 -17.39
CA LYS A 20 23.57 -7.21 -17.50
C LYS A 20 22.28 -7.85 -18.00
N ILE A 21 21.16 -7.13 -17.92
CA ILE A 21 19.87 -7.61 -18.43
C ILE A 21 19.81 -7.35 -19.93
N ASP A 22 19.47 -8.39 -20.69
CA ASP A 22 18.98 -8.22 -22.06
C ASP A 22 17.49 -7.88 -22.01
N PHE A 23 17.15 -6.60 -22.21
CA PHE A 23 15.76 -6.16 -22.16
C PHE A 23 14.94 -6.69 -23.34
N SER A 24 15.54 -7.13 -24.45
CA SER A 24 14.78 -7.74 -25.55
C SER A 24 14.07 -9.03 -25.12
N GLN A 25 14.54 -9.65 -24.03
CA GLN A 25 13.98 -10.87 -23.47
C GLN A 25 12.88 -10.64 -22.42
N THR A 26 12.53 -9.39 -22.11
CA THR A 26 11.39 -9.14 -21.21
C THR A 26 10.10 -9.57 -21.88
N ASP A 27 9.14 -10.01 -21.07
CA ASP A 27 7.82 -10.43 -21.57
C ASP A 27 7.12 -9.30 -22.34
N GLN A 28 7.32 -8.03 -21.94
CA GLN A 28 6.90 -6.87 -22.73
C GLN A 28 7.46 -6.86 -24.15
N ASN A 29 8.78 -7.07 -24.33
CA ASN A 29 9.42 -7.00 -25.65
C ASN A 29 9.26 -8.29 -26.47
N ARG A 30 8.72 -9.34 -25.84
CA ARG A 30 8.35 -10.61 -26.48
C ARG A 30 6.85 -10.69 -26.79
N ASP A 31 6.13 -9.57 -26.68
CA ASP A 31 4.70 -9.46 -26.94
C ASP A 31 3.82 -10.40 -26.08
N ILE A 32 4.27 -10.72 -24.86
CA ILE A 32 3.44 -11.44 -23.89
C ILE A 32 2.43 -10.46 -23.29
N ASP A 33 1.20 -10.94 -23.11
CA ASP A 33 0.09 -10.14 -22.59
C ASP A 33 0.45 -9.40 -21.29
N ILE A 34 0.04 -8.14 -21.25
CA ILE A 34 0.21 -7.26 -20.11
C ILE A 34 -0.55 -7.81 -18.88
N PRO A 35 0.10 -7.91 -17.70
CA PRO A 35 -0.60 -8.35 -16.50
C PRO A 35 -1.65 -7.33 -16.04
N PRO A 36 -2.75 -7.77 -15.39
CA PRO A 36 -3.79 -6.86 -14.90
C PRO A 36 -3.25 -5.82 -13.92
N VAL A 37 -3.73 -4.58 -14.04
CA VAL A 37 -3.36 -3.45 -13.15
C VAL A 37 -4.02 -3.50 -11.77
N GLU A 38 -5.01 -4.37 -11.59
CA GLU A 38 -5.74 -4.62 -10.34
C GLU A 38 -5.86 -6.14 -10.18
N LYS A 39 -5.64 -6.65 -8.96
CA LYS A 39 -5.71 -8.10 -8.74
C LYS A 39 -7.18 -8.54 -8.84
N PRO A 40 -7.48 -9.63 -9.58
CA PRO A 40 -8.85 -10.11 -9.71
C PRO A 40 -9.52 -10.39 -8.36
N TYR A 41 -10.85 -10.34 -8.36
CA TYR A 41 -11.70 -10.69 -7.23
C TYR A 41 -12.99 -11.32 -7.76
N ARG A 42 -13.72 -12.03 -6.88
CA ARG A 42 -14.97 -12.66 -7.27
C ARG A 42 -16.06 -11.61 -7.49
N ALA A 43 -16.86 -11.77 -8.54
CA ALA A 43 -17.92 -10.82 -8.87
C ALA A 43 -19.00 -10.69 -7.78
N ASP A 44 -19.19 -11.73 -6.96
CA ASP A 44 -20.16 -11.80 -5.86
C ASP A 44 -19.61 -11.31 -4.51
N ALA A 45 -18.34 -10.88 -4.47
CA ALA A 45 -17.71 -10.44 -3.23
C ALA A 45 -18.35 -9.13 -2.73
N LEU A 46 -18.42 -9.00 -1.39
CA LEU A 46 -18.96 -7.81 -0.75
C LEU A 46 -18.04 -6.61 -1.04
N ARG A 47 -18.63 -5.58 -1.65
CA ARG A 47 -17.95 -4.32 -1.97
C ARG A 47 -18.66 -3.15 -1.32
N ILE A 48 -17.87 -2.16 -0.91
CA ILE A 48 -18.33 -0.95 -0.25
C ILE A 48 -17.88 0.23 -1.11
N ASP A 49 -18.84 1.06 -1.50
CA ASP A 49 -18.58 2.29 -2.24
C ASP A 49 -17.83 3.31 -1.38
N LEU A 50 -16.76 3.87 -1.92
CA LEU A 50 -16.00 4.93 -1.29
C LEU A 50 -16.50 6.30 -1.74
N VAL A 51 -16.26 7.31 -0.90
CA VAL A 51 -16.57 8.71 -1.22
C VAL A 51 -15.67 9.16 -2.36
N LYS A 52 -16.30 9.46 -3.51
CA LYS A 52 -15.61 9.76 -4.77
C LYS A 52 -14.57 10.88 -4.62
N PRO A 53 -13.47 10.83 -5.39
CA PRO A 53 -12.48 11.88 -5.40
C PRO A 53 -13.08 13.26 -5.70
N GLY A 54 -12.75 14.26 -4.87
CA GLY A 54 -13.29 15.63 -4.98
C GLY A 54 -14.66 15.84 -4.35
N ALA A 55 -15.33 14.80 -3.84
CA ALA A 55 -16.60 14.91 -3.13
C ALA A 55 -16.46 14.99 -1.60
N TRP A 56 -15.22 15.13 -1.10
CA TRP A 56 -14.94 15.21 0.33
C TRP A 56 -15.30 16.60 0.89
N LYS A 57 -15.94 16.64 2.06
CA LYS A 57 -16.49 17.86 2.67
C LYS A 57 -15.90 18.19 4.04
N ASN A 58 -15.45 17.19 4.78
CA ASN A 58 -15.17 17.33 6.22
C ASN A 58 -13.66 17.39 6.56
N PHE A 59 -12.82 17.85 5.63
CA PHE A 59 -11.37 17.96 5.87
C PHE A 59 -10.99 19.41 6.12
N ALA A 60 -10.14 19.65 7.13
CA ALA A 60 -9.50 20.95 7.29
C ALA A 60 -8.57 21.26 6.10
N GLY A 61 -8.02 20.20 5.48
CA GLY A 61 -7.01 20.32 4.44
C GLY A 61 -5.66 20.71 5.03
N ALA A 62 -4.62 20.59 4.21
CA ALA A 62 -3.29 21.13 4.50
C ALA A 62 -2.65 21.51 3.17
N ASP A 63 -2.10 22.73 3.07
CA ASP A 63 -1.24 23.05 1.95
C ASP A 63 0.06 22.24 2.03
N ILE A 64 0.76 22.10 0.91
CA ILE A 64 1.92 21.21 0.82
C ILE A 64 3.10 21.64 1.71
N ILE A 65 3.27 22.95 1.96
CA ILE A 65 4.34 23.46 2.81
C ILE A 65 4.04 23.07 4.26
N THR A 66 2.80 23.31 4.69
CA THR A 66 2.32 22.91 6.03
C THR A 66 2.38 21.39 6.22
N ALA A 67 1.90 20.60 5.26
CA ALA A 67 1.91 19.15 5.35
C ALA A 67 3.35 18.59 5.48
N ILE A 68 4.30 19.10 4.69
CA ILE A 68 5.70 18.67 4.80
C ILE A 68 6.32 19.11 6.13
N GLY A 69 6.02 20.34 6.59
CA GLY A 69 6.53 20.88 7.85
C GLY A 69 6.03 20.15 9.09
N ASN A 70 4.75 19.75 9.10
CA ASN A 70 4.09 19.10 10.23
C ASN A 70 4.25 17.58 10.25
N ARG A 71 4.64 16.98 9.12
CA ARG A 71 4.80 15.54 8.99
C ARG A 71 5.77 15.02 10.06
N GLU A 72 5.34 14.01 10.80
CA GLU A 72 6.16 13.27 11.75
C GLU A 72 5.66 11.82 11.89
N SER A 73 6.49 10.93 12.45
CA SER A 73 6.07 9.56 12.74
C SER A 73 5.27 9.51 14.04
N ARG A 74 3.94 9.46 13.93
CA ARG A 74 3.02 9.41 15.08
C ARG A 74 2.63 7.97 15.40
N ARG A 75 2.85 7.57 16.65
CA ARG A 75 2.63 6.20 17.17
C ARG A 75 1.60 6.14 18.30
N ALA A 76 1.06 7.29 18.71
CA ALA A 76 0.02 7.41 19.71
C ALA A 76 -1.25 7.91 19.04
N TYR A 77 -2.32 7.12 19.12
CA TYR A 77 -3.60 7.41 18.47
C TYR A 77 -4.70 7.57 19.52
N THR A 78 -5.71 8.38 19.22
CA THR A 78 -6.94 8.46 20.00
C THR A 78 -7.84 7.26 19.68
N GLN A 79 -8.94 7.11 20.43
CA GLN A 79 -9.97 6.08 20.15
C GLN A 79 -11.03 6.55 19.17
N GLU A 80 -10.83 7.72 18.54
CA GLU A 80 -11.73 8.22 17.52
C GLU A 80 -11.60 7.38 16.24
N PRO A 81 -12.71 6.91 15.66
CA PRO A 81 -12.67 6.14 14.42
C PRO A 81 -12.23 7.00 13.24
N LEU A 82 -11.64 6.36 12.23
CA LEU A 82 -11.58 6.97 10.89
C LEU A 82 -12.93 6.84 10.20
N THR A 83 -13.42 7.91 9.61
CA THR A 83 -14.63 7.89 8.79
C THR A 83 -14.39 7.20 7.45
N LEU A 84 -15.47 6.66 6.85
CA LEU A 84 -15.40 6.13 5.48
C LEU A 84 -14.88 7.19 4.50
N GLU A 85 -15.23 8.47 4.69
CA GLU A 85 -14.75 9.60 3.90
C GLU A 85 -13.24 9.80 4.01
N GLU A 86 -12.68 9.80 5.22
CA GLU A 86 -11.23 9.88 5.47
C GLU A 86 -10.50 8.67 4.87
N ILE A 87 -11.02 7.45 5.05
CA ILE A 87 -10.44 6.23 4.46
C ILE A 87 -10.45 6.31 2.92
N SER A 88 -11.56 6.76 2.33
CA SER A 88 -11.69 6.97 0.88
C SER A 88 -10.62 7.92 0.34
N PHE A 89 -10.40 9.03 1.06
CA PHE A 89 -9.39 10.02 0.73
C PHE A 89 -7.96 9.47 0.82
N LEU A 90 -7.61 8.77 1.90
CA LEU A 90 -6.28 8.18 2.07
C LEU A 90 -5.98 7.09 1.02
N LEU A 91 -6.98 6.27 0.69
CA LEU A 91 -6.89 5.29 -0.40
C LEU A 91 -6.67 5.94 -1.75
N TRP A 92 -7.41 7.02 -2.05
CA TRP A 92 -7.19 7.80 -3.25
C TRP A 92 -5.80 8.45 -3.27
N ALA A 93 -5.35 9.05 -2.16
CA ALA A 93 -4.05 9.71 -2.09
C ALA A 93 -2.87 8.75 -2.32
N THR A 94 -3.03 7.48 -1.94
CA THR A 94 -1.99 6.45 -2.04
C THR A 94 -2.05 5.61 -3.31
N GLN A 95 -3.24 5.32 -3.86
CA GLN A 95 -3.42 4.42 -5.01
C GLN A 95 -4.56 4.83 -5.96
N GLY A 96 -5.16 6.00 -5.81
CA GLY A 96 -6.28 6.45 -6.64
C GLY A 96 -5.92 6.57 -8.13
N VAL A 97 -6.81 6.09 -9.00
CA VAL A 97 -6.68 6.23 -10.47
C VAL A 97 -7.07 7.63 -10.91
N ARG A 98 -6.34 8.17 -11.88
CA ARG A 98 -6.52 9.48 -12.51
C ARG A 98 -6.84 9.28 -13.98
N GLY A 99 -8.01 9.73 -14.41
CA GLY A 99 -8.46 9.59 -15.79
C GLY A 99 -8.80 8.14 -16.15
N GLU A 100 -8.81 7.85 -17.45
CA GLU A 100 -9.17 6.53 -17.97
C GLU A 100 -7.97 5.57 -18.03
N VAL A 101 -8.26 4.28 -17.95
CA VAL A 101 -7.26 3.23 -18.19
C VAL A 101 -7.09 3.07 -19.69
N VAL A 102 -5.87 3.27 -20.19
CA VAL A 102 -5.56 3.19 -21.63
C VAL A 102 -4.51 2.11 -21.85
N SER A 103 -4.82 1.13 -22.70
CA SER A 103 -3.89 0.05 -23.07
C SER A 103 -3.24 -0.67 -21.88
N GLY A 104 -4.02 -0.95 -20.83
CA GLY A 104 -3.52 -1.58 -19.59
C GLY A 104 -2.60 -0.69 -18.74
N HIS A 105 -2.61 0.63 -18.96
CA HIS A 105 -1.97 1.63 -18.13
C HIS A 105 -3.01 2.44 -17.38
N ALA A 106 -2.83 2.58 -16.06
CA ALA A 106 -3.68 3.39 -15.19
C ALA A 106 -2.81 4.45 -14.53
N TYR A 107 -3.01 5.72 -14.83
CA TYR A 107 -2.31 6.78 -14.10
C TYR A 107 -2.83 6.83 -12.66
N ARG A 108 -1.92 6.85 -11.67
CA ARG A 108 -2.30 6.96 -10.26
C ARG A 108 -1.83 8.28 -9.65
N THR A 109 -2.34 8.58 -8.46
CA THR A 109 -1.88 9.69 -7.60
C THR A 109 -0.42 9.53 -7.16
N VAL A 110 0.10 8.30 -7.22
CA VAL A 110 1.49 7.96 -6.93
C VAL A 110 2.20 7.52 -8.21
N PRO A 111 3.42 8.03 -8.50
CA PRO A 111 4.21 7.56 -9.63
C PRO A 111 4.62 6.10 -9.45
N SER A 112 4.73 5.38 -10.56
CA SER A 112 5.26 4.01 -10.60
C SER A 112 6.13 3.83 -11.83
N ALA A 113 7.23 3.10 -11.68
CA ALA A 113 8.12 2.80 -12.80
C ALA A 113 7.34 2.15 -13.96
N GLY A 114 7.41 2.79 -15.13
CA GLY A 114 6.72 2.31 -16.34
C GLY A 114 5.19 2.24 -16.24
N CYS A 115 4.58 2.93 -15.26
CA CYS A 115 3.15 2.86 -14.96
C CYS A 115 2.69 1.41 -14.73
N ARG A 116 3.47 0.62 -13.98
CA ARG A 116 3.21 -0.82 -13.76
C ARG A 116 2.42 -1.12 -12.49
N HIS A 117 2.53 -0.27 -11.48
CA HIS A 117 1.68 -0.34 -10.28
C HIS A 117 1.66 -1.76 -9.66
N ALA A 118 2.85 -2.22 -9.23
CA ALA A 118 3.01 -3.55 -8.63
C ALA A 118 2.22 -3.75 -7.32
N PHE A 119 1.79 -2.66 -6.68
CA PHE A 119 1.18 -2.71 -5.36
C PHE A 119 -0.33 -2.92 -5.37
N GLU A 120 -0.79 -3.79 -4.49
CA GLU A 120 -2.15 -3.81 -3.95
C GLU A 120 -2.16 -3.15 -2.57
N THR A 121 -3.29 -2.55 -2.18
CA THR A 121 -3.46 -1.98 -0.83
C THR A 121 -4.47 -2.80 -0.06
N TYR A 122 -4.02 -3.48 0.98
CA TYR A 122 -4.87 -4.08 2.00
C TYR A 122 -5.03 -3.12 3.18
N LEU A 123 -6.16 -3.20 3.86
CA LEU A 123 -6.43 -2.48 5.09
C LEU A 123 -6.86 -3.47 6.16
N VAL A 124 -6.12 -3.48 7.28
CA VAL A 124 -6.64 -4.02 8.53
C VAL A 124 -7.39 -2.90 9.21
N VAL A 125 -8.72 -2.95 9.19
CA VAL A 125 -9.59 -1.97 9.86
C VAL A 125 -9.93 -2.48 11.26
N LEU A 126 -9.63 -1.68 12.28
CA LEU A 126 -9.93 -1.99 13.68
C LEU A 126 -11.00 -1.05 14.26
N ASN A 127 -11.04 0.20 13.80
CA ASN A 127 -11.98 1.22 14.27
C ASN A 127 -12.35 2.19 13.13
N GLY A 128 -13.24 1.75 12.23
CA GLY A 128 -13.75 2.54 11.11
C GLY A 128 -15.23 2.89 11.28
N LYS A 129 -15.61 4.16 11.14
CA LYS A 129 -17.02 4.55 11.19
C LYS A 129 -17.71 4.12 9.89
N GLY A 130 -18.60 3.14 10.00
CA GLY A 130 -19.31 2.54 8.88
C GLY A 130 -18.58 1.36 8.23
N LEU A 131 -17.51 0.86 8.86
CA LEU A 131 -16.81 -0.36 8.46
C LEU A 131 -16.66 -1.27 9.68
N ASP A 132 -17.07 -2.52 9.53
CA ASP A 132 -16.82 -3.53 10.56
C ASP A 132 -15.31 -3.85 10.66
N PRO A 133 -14.82 -4.29 11.83
CA PRO A 133 -13.44 -4.74 11.94
C PRO A 133 -13.16 -5.92 11.00
N GLY A 134 -12.09 -5.83 10.23
CA GLY A 134 -11.77 -6.85 9.22
C GLY A 134 -10.60 -6.47 8.32
N VAL A 135 -10.30 -7.38 7.40
CA VAL A 135 -9.34 -7.15 6.32
C VAL A 135 -10.10 -6.79 5.06
N TYR A 136 -9.68 -5.70 4.45
CA TYR A 136 -10.22 -5.17 3.22
C TYR A 136 -9.11 -5.04 2.18
N ARG A 137 -9.46 -5.03 0.91
CA ARG A 137 -8.58 -4.68 -0.20
C ARG A 137 -9.17 -3.54 -1.00
N TYR A 138 -8.34 -2.56 -1.34
CA TYR A 138 -8.75 -1.44 -2.19
C TYR A 138 -8.82 -1.86 -3.66
N LEU A 139 -9.94 -1.54 -4.29
CA LEU A 139 -10.16 -1.70 -5.72
C LEU A 139 -9.97 -0.33 -6.40
N PRO A 140 -8.75 0.01 -6.87
CA PRO A 140 -8.47 1.31 -7.45
C PRO A 140 -9.27 1.64 -8.70
N LEU A 141 -9.68 0.65 -9.50
CA LEU A 141 -10.40 0.88 -10.76
C LEU A 141 -11.84 1.33 -10.53
N THR A 142 -12.51 0.75 -9.52
CA THR A 142 -13.90 1.09 -9.18
C THR A 142 -14.01 2.08 -8.02
N HIS A 143 -12.89 2.38 -7.35
CA HIS A 143 -12.83 3.15 -6.12
C HIS A 143 -13.76 2.58 -5.04
N GLN A 144 -13.50 1.33 -4.68
CA GLN A 144 -14.29 0.59 -3.69
C GLN A 144 -13.37 -0.14 -2.71
N LEU A 145 -13.91 -0.51 -1.55
CA LEU A 145 -13.30 -1.52 -0.70
C LEU A 145 -13.94 -2.88 -0.96
N LEU A 146 -13.13 -3.88 -1.21
CA LEU A 146 -13.49 -5.29 -1.17
C LEU A 146 -13.33 -5.79 0.26
N PHE A 147 -14.37 -6.37 0.86
CA PHE A 147 -14.24 -7.07 2.13
C PHE A 147 -13.66 -8.47 1.88
N GLU A 148 -12.46 -8.72 2.39
CA GLU A 148 -11.79 -10.03 2.23
C GLU A 148 -12.28 -11.00 3.30
N PHE A 149 -12.19 -10.62 4.58
CA PHE A 149 -12.65 -11.44 5.71
C PHE A 149 -12.63 -10.68 7.04
N SER A 150 -13.41 -11.18 8.01
CA SER A 150 -13.23 -10.86 9.43
C SER A 150 -12.24 -11.85 10.07
N GLU A 151 -11.66 -11.44 11.20
CA GLU A 151 -10.66 -12.25 11.88
C GLU A 151 -10.73 -12.05 13.41
N GLU A 152 -10.70 -13.15 14.14
CA GLU A 152 -10.69 -13.08 15.60
C GLU A 152 -9.32 -12.60 16.10
N ARG A 153 -9.35 -11.75 17.13
CA ARG A 153 -8.15 -11.13 17.70
C ARG A 153 -7.29 -10.42 16.64
N LEU A 154 -7.91 -9.84 15.61
CA LEU A 154 -7.25 -9.17 14.48
C LEU A 154 -6.14 -8.18 14.93
N ALA A 155 -6.44 -7.31 15.90
CA ALA A 155 -5.45 -6.39 16.45
C ALA A 155 -4.23 -7.10 17.06
N GLY A 156 -4.45 -8.20 17.79
CA GLY A 156 -3.38 -8.99 18.38
C GLY A 156 -2.52 -9.69 17.33
N LYS A 157 -3.16 -10.31 16.32
CA LYS A 157 -2.44 -10.95 15.21
C LYS A 157 -1.61 -9.94 14.40
N LEU A 158 -2.14 -8.73 14.19
CA LEU A 158 -1.38 -7.65 13.56
C LEU A 158 -0.16 -7.26 14.39
N VAL A 159 -0.31 -7.09 15.71
CA VAL A 159 0.80 -6.78 16.63
C VAL A 159 1.86 -7.88 16.62
N ASP A 160 1.45 -9.15 16.62
CA ASP A 160 2.37 -10.28 16.53
C ASP A 160 3.17 -10.25 15.21
N ALA A 161 2.50 -9.94 14.08
CA ALA A 161 3.12 -9.84 12.77
C ALA A 161 4.12 -8.66 12.62
N VAL A 162 4.12 -7.69 13.54
CA VAL A 162 5.06 -6.54 13.52
C VAL A 162 6.09 -6.62 14.64
N PHE A 163 6.51 -7.82 15.02
CA PHE A 163 7.45 -8.06 16.14
C PHE A 163 7.00 -7.42 17.45
N ARG A 164 5.69 -7.50 17.74
CA ARG A 164 5.05 -6.99 18.96
C ARG A 164 5.16 -5.48 19.15
N GLN A 165 5.37 -4.72 18.08
CA GLN A 165 5.18 -3.28 18.10
C GLN A 165 3.68 -2.98 18.38
N PRO A 166 3.33 -2.25 19.45
CA PRO A 166 1.95 -2.20 19.93
C PRO A 166 1.06 -1.21 19.16
N TYR A 167 1.65 -0.20 18.52
CA TYR A 167 0.89 0.93 17.96
C TYR A 167 -0.04 0.57 16.78
N PRO A 168 0.24 -0.42 15.90
CA PRO A 168 -0.73 -0.85 14.90
C PRO A 168 -2.01 -1.45 15.49
N GLY A 169 -1.91 -2.14 16.64
CA GLY A 169 -3.08 -2.67 17.35
C GLY A 169 -3.95 -1.60 18.01
N ASN A 170 -3.44 -0.37 18.14
CA ASN A 170 -4.18 0.78 18.68
C ASN A 170 -4.59 1.79 17.60
N ALA A 171 -4.24 1.53 16.34
CA ALA A 171 -4.58 2.38 15.21
C ALA A 171 -6.02 2.11 14.75
N ALA A 172 -6.62 3.08 14.06
CA ALA A 172 -7.96 2.91 13.50
C ALA A 172 -7.95 1.96 12.30
N ALA A 173 -6.95 2.10 11.43
CA ALA A 173 -6.70 1.18 10.33
C ALA A 173 -5.20 1.06 10.05
N THR A 174 -4.75 -0.06 9.50
CA THR A 174 -3.38 -0.23 9.03
C THR A 174 -3.37 -0.52 7.55
N PHE A 175 -2.72 0.36 6.78
CA PHE A 175 -2.49 0.18 5.35
C PHE A 175 -1.32 -0.79 5.18
N ILE A 176 -1.51 -1.85 4.43
CA ILE A 176 -0.48 -2.84 4.12
C ILE A 176 -0.37 -2.94 2.61
N TRP A 177 0.80 -2.59 2.09
CA TRP A 177 1.10 -2.65 0.67
C TRP A 177 1.80 -3.96 0.35
N THR A 178 1.12 -4.79 -0.44
CA THR A 178 1.67 -6.03 -0.99
C THR A 178 2.11 -5.78 -2.42
N ALA A 179 3.16 -6.46 -2.86
CA ALA A 179 3.59 -6.40 -4.26
C ALA A 179 3.21 -7.69 -4.98
N ILE A 180 2.74 -7.55 -6.21
CA ILE A 180 2.73 -8.60 -7.23
C ILE A 180 3.92 -8.29 -8.16
N PRO A 181 5.11 -8.86 -7.92
CA PRO A 181 6.34 -8.44 -8.59
C PRO A 181 6.27 -8.56 -10.11
N TYR A 182 5.54 -9.57 -10.61
CA TYR A 182 5.42 -9.86 -12.03
C TYR A 182 4.92 -8.67 -12.85
N ARG A 183 4.07 -7.79 -12.29
CA ARG A 183 3.62 -6.56 -12.98
C ARG A 183 4.79 -5.67 -13.42
N MET A 184 5.84 -5.65 -12.60
CA MET A 184 7.05 -4.87 -12.86
C MET A 184 8.10 -5.69 -13.61
N GLU A 185 8.25 -6.98 -13.29
CA GLU A 185 9.18 -7.91 -13.96
C GLU A 185 8.83 -8.11 -15.44
N TRP A 186 7.55 -8.14 -15.78
CA TRP A 186 7.07 -8.17 -17.16
C TRP A 186 7.75 -7.10 -18.04
N ARG A 187 8.02 -5.93 -17.47
CA ARG A 187 8.71 -4.82 -18.14
C ARG A 187 10.21 -4.77 -17.89
N TYR A 188 10.65 -5.03 -16.66
CA TYR A 188 12.00 -4.70 -16.20
C TYR A 188 12.86 -5.91 -15.81
N HIS A 189 12.34 -7.13 -15.90
CA HIS A 189 13.01 -8.37 -15.49
C HIS A 189 13.63 -8.20 -14.08
N LEU A 190 14.87 -8.63 -13.87
CA LEU A 190 15.56 -8.50 -12.58
C LEU A 190 15.68 -7.06 -12.05
N ALA A 191 15.60 -6.03 -12.89
CA ALA A 191 15.66 -4.62 -12.46
C ALA A 191 14.35 -4.14 -11.79
N ALA A 192 13.28 -4.94 -11.85
CA ALA A 192 11.98 -4.64 -11.25
C ALA A 192 12.04 -4.40 -9.73
N HIS A 193 12.78 -5.25 -9.01
CA HIS A 193 12.74 -5.28 -7.56
C HIS A 193 13.19 -3.96 -6.90
N LYS A 194 14.24 -3.33 -7.46
CA LYS A 194 14.69 -2.02 -6.98
C LYS A 194 13.61 -0.95 -7.14
N VAL A 195 12.94 -0.93 -8.29
CA VAL A 195 11.93 0.10 -8.56
C VAL A 195 10.62 -0.16 -7.80
N ILE A 196 10.30 -1.41 -7.48
CA ILE A 196 9.22 -1.75 -6.52
C ILE A 196 9.51 -1.12 -5.15
N ALA A 197 10.73 -1.26 -4.63
CA ALA A 197 11.11 -0.68 -3.35
C ALA A 197 11.04 0.87 -3.34
N ILE A 198 11.40 1.51 -4.45
CA ILE A 198 11.27 2.97 -4.61
C ILE A 198 9.80 3.39 -4.65
N ASP A 199 8.98 2.67 -5.43
CA ASP A 199 7.54 2.92 -5.53
C ASP A 199 6.86 2.85 -4.14
N ALA A 200 7.24 1.91 -3.28
CA ALA A 200 6.75 1.83 -1.89
C ALA A 200 6.97 3.13 -1.10
N GLY A 201 8.13 3.77 -1.28
CA GLY A 201 8.46 5.05 -0.65
C GLY A 201 7.56 6.19 -1.12
N HIS A 202 7.25 6.26 -2.42
CA HIS A 202 6.31 7.25 -2.95
C HIS A 202 4.91 7.09 -2.33
N ILE A 203 4.44 5.83 -2.23
CA ILE A 203 3.12 5.52 -1.68
C ILE A 203 3.03 5.96 -0.23
N CYS A 204 3.99 5.55 0.60
CA CYS A 204 3.94 5.84 2.02
C CYS A 204 4.14 7.32 2.33
N GLN A 205 4.99 8.02 1.57
CA GLN A 205 5.14 9.46 1.76
C GLN A 205 3.84 10.21 1.43
N ASN A 206 3.10 9.79 0.40
CA ASN A 206 1.76 10.33 0.14
C ASN A 206 0.80 10.07 1.30
N LEU A 207 0.84 8.88 1.93
CA LEU A 207 0.01 8.59 3.11
C LEU A 207 0.34 9.55 4.27
N TYR A 208 1.64 9.74 4.55
CA TYR A 208 2.11 10.67 5.57
C TYR A 208 1.56 12.09 5.37
N LEU A 209 1.66 12.62 4.15
CA LEU A 209 1.18 13.96 3.82
C LEU A 209 -0.35 14.05 3.83
N ALA A 210 -1.04 13.01 3.36
CA ALA A 210 -2.50 12.95 3.37
C ALA A 210 -3.06 12.90 4.80
N CYS A 211 -2.38 12.25 5.75
CA CYS A 211 -2.79 12.24 7.15
C CYS A 211 -2.91 13.65 7.75
N GLU A 212 -2.02 14.58 7.37
CA GLU A 212 -2.05 15.97 7.84
C GLU A 212 -3.37 16.68 7.46
N ALA A 213 -3.90 16.40 6.26
CA ALA A 213 -5.12 17.04 5.78
C ALA A 213 -6.38 16.65 6.56
N ILE A 214 -6.34 15.52 7.29
CA ILE A 214 -7.47 14.98 8.04
C ILE A 214 -7.22 14.94 9.56
N GLY A 215 -6.14 15.56 10.05
CA GLY A 215 -5.78 15.52 11.47
C GLY A 215 -5.52 14.10 11.98
N ALA A 216 -4.95 13.25 11.12
CA ALA A 216 -4.51 11.91 11.47
C ALA A 216 -2.98 11.86 11.57
N GLY A 217 -2.48 10.75 12.10
CA GLY A 217 -1.06 10.45 12.15
C GLY A 217 -0.79 9.04 11.66
N THR A 218 0.43 8.83 11.17
CA THR A 218 0.89 7.52 10.75
C THR A 218 2.34 7.29 11.15
N CYS A 219 2.74 6.03 11.28
CA CYS A 219 4.14 5.67 11.48
C CYS A 219 4.44 4.39 10.72
N ALA A 220 5.09 4.54 9.58
CA ALA A 220 5.44 3.43 8.72
C ALA A 220 6.35 2.40 9.40
N ILE A 221 6.17 1.13 9.03
CA ILE A 221 6.85 -0.03 9.60
C ILE A 221 7.50 -0.80 8.46
N ALA A 222 8.83 -0.91 8.50
CA ALA A 222 9.58 -1.80 7.60
C ALA A 222 10.15 -3.03 8.34
N ALA A 223 9.97 -3.11 9.66
CA ALA A 223 10.37 -4.24 10.48
C ALA A 223 9.12 -5.03 10.88
N TYR A 224 8.88 -6.15 10.21
CA TYR A 224 7.77 -7.05 10.44
C TYR A 224 8.19 -8.51 10.16
N ASP A 225 7.44 -9.46 10.70
CA ASP A 225 7.57 -10.88 10.41
C ASP A 225 6.86 -11.15 9.07
N GLN A 226 7.64 -11.41 8.01
CA GLN A 226 7.15 -11.54 6.64
C GLN A 226 6.08 -12.63 6.56
N GLU A 227 6.39 -13.81 7.06
CA GLU A 227 5.51 -14.96 6.96
C GLU A 227 4.25 -14.78 7.83
N ALA A 228 4.34 -14.13 8.98
CA ALA A 228 3.18 -13.83 9.81
C ALA A 228 2.25 -12.79 9.16
N LEU A 229 2.81 -11.76 8.52
CA LEU A 229 2.02 -10.74 7.83
C LEU A 229 1.35 -11.29 6.57
N ASP A 230 2.06 -12.10 5.79
CA ASP A 230 1.51 -12.75 4.60
C ASP A 230 0.40 -13.75 4.98
N ARG A 231 0.60 -14.53 6.05
CA ARG A 231 -0.46 -15.39 6.62
C ARG A 231 -1.66 -14.61 7.12
N LEU A 232 -1.45 -13.46 7.77
CA LEU A 232 -2.54 -12.59 8.23
C LEU A 232 -3.39 -12.10 7.06
N LEU A 233 -2.77 -11.76 5.94
CA LEU A 233 -3.45 -11.32 4.71
C LEU A 233 -3.99 -12.47 3.85
N ARG A 234 -3.65 -13.72 4.17
CA ARG A 234 -4.00 -14.92 3.40
C ARG A 234 -3.48 -14.86 1.96
N ILE A 235 -2.27 -14.33 1.77
CA ILE A 235 -1.53 -14.32 0.50
C ILE A 235 -0.43 -15.38 0.52
N ASP A 236 0.07 -15.74 -0.67
CA ASP A 236 0.97 -16.89 -0.82
C ASP A 236 2.42 -16.66 -0.37
N GLY A 237 2.85 -15.40 -0.22
CA GLY A 237 4.21 -15.04 0.19
C GLY A 237 5.27 -15.30 -0.89
N LYS A 238 4.85 -15.61 -2.13
CA LYS A 238 5.71 -15.97 -3.26
C LYS A 238 5.46 -15.07 -4.47
N ASP A 239 4.25 -15.12 -5.01
CA ASP A 239 3.81 -14.35 -6.18
C ASP A 239 3.09 -13.05 -5.73
N GLU A 240 2.61 -13.01 -4.49
CA GLU A 240 2.21 -11.81 -3.77
C GLU A 240 2.69 -11.84 -2.31
N PHE A 241 3.36 -10.78 -1.88
CA PHE A 241 3.87 -10.66 -0.50
C PHE A 241 3.83 -9.21 0.00
N ALA A 242 3.70 -9.04 1.32
CA ALA A 242 3.78 -7.74 1.97
C ALA A 242 5.18 -7.14 1.83
N VAL A 243 5.25 -5.83 1.59
CA VAL A 243 6.51 -5.09 1.43
C VAL A 243 6.63 -3.97 2.46
N TYR A 244 5.51 -3.33 2.78
CA TYR A 244 5.51 -2.15 3.63
C TYR A 244 4.13 -1.94 4.26
N LEU A 245 4.07 -1.42 5.48
CA LEU A 245 2.82 -1.12 6.14
C LEU A 245 2.89 0.15 6.98
N SER A 246 1.73 0.77 7.19
CA SER A 246 1.62 2.01 7.95
C SER A 246 0.27 2.09 8.68
N PRO A 247 0.25 2.01 10.02
CA PRO A 247 -0.94 2.29 10.82
C PRO A 247 -1.35 3.75 10.72
N VAL A 248 -2.65 4.02 10.71
CA VAL A 248 -3.24 5.36 10.70
C VAL A 248 -4.28 5.45 11.80
N GLY A 249 -4.23 6.55 12.56
CA GLY A 249 -5.24 6.87 13.56
C GLY A 249 -5.32 8.37 13.79
N LYS A 250 -6.41 8.82 14.41
CA LYS A 250 -6.58 10.22 14.82
C LYS A 250 -5.56 10.55 15.92
N VAL A 251 -5.06 11.78 15.92
CA VAL A 251 -4.04 12.24 16.87
C VAL A 251 -4.55 13.44 17.65
N ARG A 252 -4.00 13.67 18.84
CA ARG A 252 -4.25 14.93 19.55
C ARG A 252 -3.45 16.02 18.83
N GLY A 253 -4.14 17.10 18.45
CA GLY A 253 -3.49 18.31 17.92
C GLY A 253 -2.65 19.02 18.96
#